data_AF-A0A497HWR0-F1
#
_entry.id   AF-A0A497HWR0-F1
#
_cell.length_a   1.000
_cell.length_b   1.000
_cell.length_c   1.000
_cell.angle_alpha   90.00
_cell.angle_beta   90.00
_cell.angle_gamma   90.00
#
_symmetry.space_group_name_H-M   'P 1'
#
loop_
_entity.id
_entity.type
_entity.pdbx_description
1 polymer ?
#
loop_
_entity_poly.entity_id
_entity_poly.type
_entity_poly.pdbx_seq_one_letter_code
_entity_poly.pdbx_strand_id
1 'polypeptide(L)'
;MWRIKFIKIFLVIIYIVITVNLFTLQLTSMGKLYRERGVKQSLKQKPLPPERGEILDRKLHPVATSIPVLRIYQTGNPVKSRKILLKYGIHPKKFKNRRKYFLLIGEIPFISSPLPQLVNDTNLY
;
A
#
# COMPACT_ATOMS: atom_id res chain seq x y z
N MET A 1 -50.17 -13.20 -22.39
CA MET A 1 -50.00 -13.50 -20.95
C MET A 1 -48.66 -14.14 -20.57
N TRP A 2 -48.10 -15.09 -21.34
CA TRP A 2 -46.87 -15.82 -20.98
C TRP A 2 -45.63 -14.91 -20.81
N ARG A 3 -45.47 -13.90 -21.68
CA ARG A 3 -44.39 -12.89 -21.57
C ARG A 3 -44.36 -12.19 -20.20
N ILE A 4 -45.52 -11.84 -19.65
CA ILE A 4 -45.62 -11.17 -18.34
C ILE A 4 -45.26 -12.14 -17.21
N LYS A 5 -45.68 -13.41 -17.30
CA LYS A 5 -45.30 -14.45 -16.33
C LYS A 5 -43.78 -14.69 -16.33
N PHE A 6 -43.17 -14.72 -17.52
CA PHE A 6 -41.72 -14.86 -17.66
C PHE A 6 -40.96 -13.71 -17.01
N ILE A 7 -41.37 -12.46 -17.28
CA ILE A 7 -40.75 -11.27 -16.66
C ILE A 7 -40.84 -11.31 -15.13
N LYS A 8 -41.99 -11.74 -14.58
CA LYS A 8 -42.14 -11.89 -13.12
C LYS A 8 -41.18 -12.91 -12.53
N ILE A 9 -41.04 -14.08 -13.17
CA ILE A 9 -40.11 -15.13 -12.72
C ILE A 9 -38.67 -14.61 -12.78
N PHE A 10 -38.30 -13.93 -13.86
CA PHE A 10 -36.96 -13.35 -14.02
C PHE A 10 -36.64 -12.32 -12.92
N LEU A 11 -37.58 -11.43 -12.60
CA LEU A 11 -37.43 -10.47 -11.50
C LEU A 11 -37.27 -11.15 -10.14
N VAL A 12 -38.03 -12.22 -9.89
CA VAL A 12 -37.92 -13.00 -8.65
C VAL A 12 -36.54 -13.64 -8.52
N ILE A 13 -35.99 -14.19 -9.60
CA ILE A 13 -34.64 -14.79 -9.59
C ILE A 13 -33.58 -13.73 -9.29
N ILE A 14 -33.65 -12.56 -9.94
CA ILE A 14 -32.71 -11.44 -9.66
C ILE A 14 -32.82 -11.02 -8.20
N TYR A 15 -34.03 -10.88 -7.68
CA TYR A 15 -34.26 -10.53 -6.28
C TYR A 15 -33.61 -11.54 -5.34
N ILE A 16 -33.80 -12.84 -5.58
CA ILE A 16 -33.17 -13.90 -4.77
C ILE A 16 -31.64 -13.78 -4.82
N VAL A 17 -31.04 -13.60 -5.99
CA VAL A 17 -29.58 -13.46 -6.13
C VAL A 17 -29.05 -12.25 -5.35
N ILE A 18 -29.71 -11.10 -5.45
CA ILE A 18 -29.32 -9.89 -4.71
C ILE A 18 -29.42 -10.14 -3.19
N THR A 19 -30.49 -10.78 -2.74
CA THR A 19 -30.74 -11.02 -1.32
C THR A 19 -29.71 -11.98 -0.73
N VAL A 20 -29.37 -13.05 -1.45
CA VAL A 20 -28.31 -13.99 -1.05
C VAL A 20 -26.96 -13.28 -0.97
N ASN A 21 -26.62 -12.44 -1.95
CA ASN A 21 -25.36 -11.66 -1.93
C ASN A 21 -25.29 -10.66 -0.78
N LEU A 22 -26.41 -10.02 -0.41
CA LEU A 22 -26.44 -9.16 0.77
C LEU A 22 -26.28 -9.97 2.06
N PHE A 23 -26.95 -11.12 2.16
CA PHE A 23 -26.86 -12.00 3.32
C PHE A 23 -25.43 -12.53 3.52
N THR A 24 -24.75 -12.94 2.45
CA THR A 24 -23.36 -13.41 2.53
C THR A 24 -22.45 -12.28 3.02
N LEU A 25 -22.56 -11.07 2.46
CA LEU A 25 -21.79 -9.91 2.90
C LEU A 25 -22.11 -9.45 4.33
N GLN A 26 -23.32 -9.69 4.83
CA GLN A 26 -23.71 -9.25 6.18
C GLN A 26 -23.43 -10.28 7.28
N LEU A 27 -23.51 -11.59 6.99
CA LEU A 27 -23.46 -12.62 8.03
C LEU A 27 -22.25 -13.55 7.94
N THR A 28 -21.75 -13.85 6.75
CA THR A 28 -20.61 -14.78 6.60
C THR A 28 -19.25 -14.12 6.83
N SER A 29 -18.21 -14.95 6.92
CA SER A 29 -16.81 -14.56 7.14
C SER A 29 -16.28 -13.60 6.07
N MET A 30 -16.76 -13.68 4.83
CA MET A 30 -16.39 -12.73 3.77
C MET A 30 -16.75 -11.28 4.13
N GLY A 31 -17.88 -11.10 4.82
CA GLY A 31 -18.34 -9.81 5.33
C GLY A 31 -17.62 -9.31 6.58
N LYS A 32 -16.93 -10.20 7.31
CA LYS A 32 -16.32 -9.89 8.61
C LYS A 32 -15.25 -8.80 8.47
N LEU A 33 -14.42 -8.89 7.43
CA LEU A 33 -13.34 -7.94 7.15
C LEU A 33 -13.86 -6.53 6.86
N TYR A 34 -15.05 -6.39 6.27
CA TYR A 34 -15.71 -5.10 6.05
C TYR A 34 -16.42 -4.57 7.30
N ARG A 35 -17.08 -5.46 8.06
CA ARG A 35 -17.78 -5.13 9.32
C ARG A 35 -16.82 -4.64 10.40
N GLU A 36 -15.72 -5.36 10.62
CA GLU A 36 -14.72 -5.00 11.64
C GLU A 36 -14.00 -3.70 11.31
N ARG A 37 -13.72 -3.46 10.01
CA ARG A 37 -13.10 -2.21 9.56
C ARG A 37 -14.07 -1.03 9.67
N GLY A 38 -15.34 -1.19 9.28
CA GLY A 38 -16.34 -0.12 9.28
C GLY A 38 -16.68 0.48 10.65
N VAL A 39 -16.51 -0.28 11.75
CA VAL A 39 -16.83 0.20 13.11
C VAL A 39 -15.74 1.12 13.67
N LYS A 40 -14.48 0.96 13.26
CA LYS A 40 -13.33 1.68 13.86
C LYS A 40 -12.57 2.57 12.88
N GLN A 41 -12.68 2.33 11.57
CA GLN A 41 -11.82 2.96 10.56
C GLN A 41 -12.56 3.20 9.24
N SER A 42 -12.29 4.34 8.60
CA SER A 42 -12.75 4.58 7.24
C SER A 42 -12.05 3.61 6.28
N LEU A 43 -12.83 2.81 5.54
CA LEU A 43 -12.32 1.95 4.47
C LEU A 43 -11.80 2.81 3.32
N LYS A 44 -10.48 2.94 3.21
CA LYS A 44 -9.82 3.61 2.08
C LYS A 44 -9.30 2.57 1.11
N GLN A 45 -9.80 2.59 -0.12
CA GLN A 45 -9.20 1.86 -1.21
C GLN A 45 -7.96 2.63 -1.67
N LYS A 46 -6.79 1.99 -1.63
CA LYS A 46 -5.57 2.49 -2.23
C LYS A 46 -5.23 1.59 -3.41
N PRO A 47 -5.18 2.11 -4.64
CA PRO A 47 -4.70 1.32 -5.77
C PRO A 47 -3.25 0.93 -5.50
N LEU A 48 -2.95 -0.37 -5.66
CA LEU A 48 -1.58 -0.84 -5.64
C LEU A 48 -0.96 -0.52 -7.01
N PRO A 49 0.20 0.15 -7.06
CA PRO A 49 0.87 0.40 -8.33
C PRO A 49 1.30 -0.95 -8.94
N PRO A 50 1.14 -1.15 -10.25
CA PRO A 50 1.65 -2.35 -10.90
C PRO A 50 3.18 -2.35 -10.86
N GLU A 51 3.77 -3.52 -10.63
CA GLU A 51 5.21 -3.71 -10.76
C GLU A 51 5.60 -3.72 -12.24
N ARG A 52 6.71 -3.06 -12.57
CA ARG A 52 7.21 -3.03 -13.94
C ARG A 52 7.95 -4.35 -14.21
N GLY A 53 7.64 -4.97 -15.34
CA GLY A 53 8.36 -6.18 -15.77
C GLY A 53 9.87 -5.95 -15.94
N GLU A 54 10.63 -7.02 -15.73
CA GLU A 54 12.08 -7.01 -15.89
C GLU A 54 12.46 -7.01 -17.37
N ILE A 55 13.45 -6.20 -17.73
CA ILE A 55 14.04 -6.19 -19.08
C ILE A 55 15.34 -6.97 -18.99
N LEU A 56 15.42 -8.07 -19.75
CA LEU A 56 16.60 -8.93 -19.82
C LEU A 56 17.32 -8.74 -21.17
N ASP A 57 18.64 -8.92 -21.17
CA ASP A 57 19.43 -9.02 -22.40
C ASP A 57 19.28 -10.42 -23.04
N ARG A 58 19.82 -10.62 -24.25
CA ARG A 58 19.85 -11.90 -25.00
C ARG A 58 20.44 -13.07 -24.20
N LYS A 59 21.27 -12.78 -23.20
CA LYS A 59 21.90 -13.75 -22.29
C LYS A 59 21.13 -13.91 -20.97
N LEU A 60 19.89 -13.43 -20.88
CA LEU A 60 19.04 -13.46 -19.67
C LEU A 60 19.57 -12.64 -18.48
N HIS A 61 20.48 -11.70 -18.72
CA HIS A 61 20.96 -10.80 -17.67
C HIS A 61 20.02 -9.61 -17.50
N PRO A 62 19.68 -9.20 -16.26
CA PRO A 62 18.80 -8.07 -16.01
C PRO A 62 19.47 -6.75 -16.43
N VAL A 63 18.83 -6.04 -17.36
CA VAL A 63 19.21 -4.69 -17.81
C VAL A 63 18.41 -3.63 -17.06
N ALA A 64 17.14 -3.91 -16.75
CA ALA A 64 16.31 -3.04 -15.92
C ALA A 64 15.33 -3.84 -15.07
N THR A 65 15.35 -3.59 -13.75
CA THR A 65 14.48 -4.24 -12.76
C THR A 65 13.92 -3.19 -11.80
N SER A 66 12.67 -3.34 -11.37
CA SER A 66 12.10 -2.49 -10.32
C SER A 66 12.51 -3.00 -8.95
N ILE A 67 13.31 -2.24 -8.21
CA ILE A 67 13.71 -2.57 -6.85
C ILE A 67 12.90 -1.69 -5.89
N PRO A 68 12.25 -2.24 -4.86
CA PRO A 68 11.60 -1.44 -3.83
C PRO A 68 12.65 -0.63 -3.06
N VAL A 69 12.48 0.69 -3.04
CA VAL A 69 13.37 1.62 -2.35
C VAL A 69 12.64 2.23 -1.16
N LEU A 70 13.26 2.14 0.01
CA LEU A 70 12.85 2.90 1.19
C LEU A 70 13.35 4.33 1.05
N ARG A 71 12.42 5.28 1.00
CA ARG A 71 12.72 6.72 0.99
C ARG A 71 12.49 7.32 2.36
N ILE A 72 13.54 7.83 2.99
CA ILE A 72 13.45 8.50 4.29
C ILE A 72 13.28 10.00 4.06
N TYR A 73 12.16 10.55 4.52
CA TYR A 73 11.86 11.98 4.45
C TYR A 73 12.01 12.63 5.82
N GLN A 74 12.66 13.79 5.87
CA GLN A 74 12.73 14.61 7.08
C GLN A 74 11.50 15.50 7.20
N THR A 75 10.85 15.48 8.36
CA THR A 75 9.96 16.56 8.82
C THR A 75 10.52 17.14 10.11
N GLY A 76 10.79 18.45 10.16
CA GLY A 76 11.30 19.14 11.35
C GLY A 76 12.81 19.46 11.31
N ASN A 77 13.47 19.46 12.48
CA ASN A 77 14.81 20.03 12.62
C ASN A 77 15.91 19.20 11.90
N PRO A 78 16.64 19.79 10.92
CA PRO A 78 17.62 19.11 10.07
C PRO A 78 18.76 18.40 10.82
N VAL A 79 19.17 18.94 11.97
CA VAL A 79 20.46 18.59 12.61
C VAL A 79 20.42 17.25 13.35
N LYS A 80 19.33 16.94 14.07
CA LYS A 80 19.22 15.70 14.86
C LYS A 80 19.12 14.47 13.96
N SER A 81 18.29 14.51 12.92
CA SER A 81 18.08 13.37 12.03
C SER A 81 19.33 13.04 11.19
N ARG A 82 20.16 14.04 10.86
CA ARG A 82 21.45 13.81 10.20
C ARG A 82 22.39 12.94 11.04
N LYS A 83 22.44 13.14 12.37
CA LYS A 83 23.28 12.33 13.26
C LYS A 83 22.84 10.86 13.28
N ILE A 84 21.52 10.63 13.35
CA ILE A 84 20.94 9.28 13.35
C ILE A 84 21.24 8.58 12.01
N LEU A 85 21.03 9.24 10.88
CA LEU A 85 21.26 8.62 9.57
C LEU A 85 22.73 8.29 9.31
N LEU A 86 23.66 9.15 9.75
CA LEU A 86 25.08 8.86 9.67
C LEU A 86 25.49 7.66 10.54
N LYS A 87 24.86 7.44 11.71
CA LYS A 87 25.06 6.24 12.55
C LYS A 87 24.77 4.95 11.78
N TYR A 88 23.81 4.99 10.86
CA TYR A 88 23.38 3.87 10.03
C TYR A 88 24.05 3.84 8.64
N GLY A 89 25.11 4.62 8.42
CA GLY A 89 25.84 4.65 7.14
C GLY A 89 25.08 5.30 5.98
N ILE A 90 23.98 6.00 6.26
CA ILE A 90 23.13 6.64 5.25
C ILE A 90 23.61 8.08 5.07
N HIS A 91 24.20 8.38 3.92
CA HIS A 91 24.69 9.72 3.61
C HIS A 91 23.59 10.59 2.98
N PRO A 92 23.17 11.69 3.64
CA PRO A 92 22.17 12.61 3.10
C PRO A 92 22.56 13.20 1.75
N LYS A 93 21.77 12.96 0.70
CA LYS A 93 21.84 13.78 -0.53
C LYS A 93 21.05 15.07 -0.31
N LYS A 94 21.69 16.24 -0.41
CA LYS A 94 21.01 17.54 -0.27
C LYS A 94 20.03 17.75 -1.44
N PHE A 95 18.73 17.59 -1.20
CA PHE A 95 17.70 17.99 -2.16
C PHE A 95 17.17 19.39 -1.81
N LYS A 96 17.48 20.38 -2.66
CA LYS A 96 17.13 21.79 -2.45
C LYS A 96 15.77 22.09 -3.10
N ASN A 97 14.67 21.59 -2.53
CA ASN A 97 13.33 21.90 -3.04
C ASN A 97 12.60 22.90 -2.13
N ARG A 98 12.46 24.15 -2.60
CA ARG A 98 12.01 25.31 -1.80
C ARG A 98 10.52 25.28 -1.38
N ARG A 99 9.75 24.24 -1.72
CA ARG A 99 8.28 24.23 -1.54
C ARG A 99 7.70 23.08 -0.73
N LYS A 100 8.49 22.14 -0.20
CA LYS A 100 7.96 21.07 0.67
C LYS A 100 8.90 20.82 1.85
N TYR A 101 8.34 20.82 3.05
CA TYR A 101 8.95 20.53 4.35
C TYR A 101 9.49 19.09 4.50
N PHE A 102 9.70 18.38 3.38
CA PHE A 102 10.08 16.98 3.32
C PHE A 102 11.40 16.86 2.56
N LEU A 103 12.51 16.77 3.28
CA LEU A 103 13.84 16.62 2.67
C LEU A 103 14.13 15.11 2.55
N LEU A 104 14.30 14.59 1.33
CA LEU A 104 14.70 13.19 1.11
C LEU A 104 16.14 13.02 1.60
N ILE A 105 16.34 12.22 2.63
CA ILE A 105 17.65 12.08 3.31
C ILE A 105 18.33 10.74 3.00
N GLY A 106 17.60 9.75 2.48
CA GLY A 106 18.19 8.46 2.15
C GLY A 106 17.30 7.64 1.24
N GLU A 107 17.94 6.85 0.39
CA GLU A 107 17.34 5.80 -0.42
C GLU A 107 18.07 4.50 -0.08
N ILE A 108 17.36 3.53 0.48
CA ILE A 108 17.92 2.21 0.83
C ILE A 108 17.15 1.16 0.05
N PRO A 109 17.80 0.31 -0.77
CA PRO A 109 17.13 -0.83 -1.36
C PRO A 109 16.65 -1.76 -0.25
N PHE A 110 15.38 -2.18 -0.30
CA PHE A 110 14.74 -2.92 0.80
C PHE A 110 15.48 -4.23 1.14
N ILE A 111 16.12 -4.83 0.14
CA ILE A 111 16.85 -6.10 0.17
C ILE A 111 18.05 -6.08 1.15
N SER A 112 18.60 -4.92 1.49
CA SER A 112 19.79 -4.78 2.34
C SER A 112 19.55 -4.05 3.66
N SER A 113 18.29 -3.88 4.08
CA SER A 113 17.94 -2.94 5.15
C SER A 113 17.78 -3.60 6.54
N PRO A 114 18.47 -3.12 7.60
CA PRO A 114 18.29 -3.57 8.98
C PRO A 114 17.04 -2.91 9.64
N LEU A 115 15.93 -2.86 8.90
CA LEU A 115 14.69 -2.17 9.25
C LEU A 115 14.11 -2.47 10.66
N PRO A 116 14.14 -3.71 11.17
CA PRO A 116 13.59 -4.01 12.49
C PRO A 116 14.31 -3.25 13.62
N GLN A 117 15.62 -3.01 13.48
CA GLN A 117 16.43 -2.33 14.50
C GLN A 117 16.19 -0.81 14.47
N LEU A 118 16.04 -0.22 13.28
CA LEU A 118 15.82 1.23 13.11
C LEU A 118 14.48 1.69 13.73
N VAL A 119 13.40 0.92 13.53
CA VAL A 119 12.06 1.27 14.03
C VAL A 119 12.02 1.21 15.56
N ASN A 120 12.69 0.21 16.16
CA ASN A 120 12.77 0.07 17.62
C ASN A 120 13.55 1.21 18.27
N ASP A 121 14.65 1.66 17.66
CA ASP A 121 15.44 2.80 18.15
C ASP A 121 14.68 4.13 18.10
N THR A 122 13.81 4.34 17.11
CA THR A 122 13.02 5.58 17.00
C THR A 122 11.84 5.67 17.96
N ASN A 123 11.36 4.56 18.50
CA ASN A 123 10.26 4.52 19.47
C ASN A 123 10.72 4.73 20.92
N LEU A 124 12.02 4.89 21.16
CA LEU A 124 12.64 5.07 22.48
C LEU A 124 12.95 6.54 22.84
N TYR A 125 12.52 7.50 22.01
CA TYR A 125 12.75 8.95 22.24
C TYR A 125 11.48 9.79 22.09
#